data_AF-A0A1W1DX29-F1
#
_entry.id   AF-A0A1W1DX29-F1
#
_cell.length_a   1.000
_cell.length_b   1.000
_cell.length_c   1.000
_cell.angle_alpha   90.00
_cell.angle_beta   90.00
_cell.angle_gamma   90.00
#
_symmetry.space_group_name_H-M   'P 1'
#
loop_
_entity.id
_entity.type
_entity.pdbx_description
1 polymer ?
#
loop_
_entity_poly.entity_id
_entity_poly.type
_entity_poly.pdbx_seq_one_letter_code
_entity_poly.pdbx_strand_id
1 'polypeptide(L)'
;MKIAFLRGEALFCERFFKTLEQKNITDSLSQYNNYQALVDDKKFFQKLAEDVKLLDFFNISGNNPNHNTKLGYQLYCVILFDAKNRNDTNLIDAMTTGFVNHFLPTLYPQKPKNSDVAFLKKELTLALRRKWHLKISIKESFTTEKQAKFSLFLHIQGYQPTLLISRTGARLKPTRINTYQEIIALLKNPNFEIDLPKKSLAKA
;
A
#
# COMPACT_ATOMS: atom_id res chain seq x y z
N MET A 1 18.08 -33.60 -6.94
CA MET A 1 17.44 -32.40 -6.35
C MET A 1 18.11 -31.08 -6.77
N LYS A 2 19.43 -30.89 -6.61
CA LYS A 2 20.12 -29.62 -6.96
C LYS A 2 19.89 -29.14 -8.41
N ILE A 3 19.98 -30.05 -9.40
CA ILE A 3 19.76 -29.69 -10.81
C ILE A 3 18.30 -29.29 -11.06
N ALA A 4 17.34 -30.02 -10.48
CA ALA A 4 15.91 -29.70 -10.60
C ALA A 4 15.59 -28.32 -10.01
N PHE A 5 16.18 -28.00 -8.85
CA PHE A 5 16.10 -26.68 -8.25
C PHE A 5 16.61 -25.59 -9.22
N LEU A 6 17.83 -25.70 -9.73
CA LEU A 6 18.42 -24.70 -10.63
C LEU A 6 17.60 -24.52 -11.92
N ARG A 7 17.08 -25.61 -12.49
CA ARG A 7 16.23 -25.54 -13.68
C ARG A 7 14.88 -24.89 -13.39
N GLY A 8 14.30 -25.15 -12.23
CA GLY A 8 13.07 -24.51 -11.77
C GLY A 8 13.25 -23.03 -11.47
N GLU A 9 14.36 -22.66 -10.85
CA GLU A 9 14.75 -21.27 -10.59
C GLU A 9 14.91 -20.49 -11.90
N ALA A 10 15.65 -21.05 -12.88
CA ALA A 10 15.79 -20.44 -14.19
C ALA A 10 14.43 -20.22 -14.89
N LEU A 11 13.54 -21.24 -14.85
CA LEU A 11 12.20 -21.14 -15.42
C LEU A 11 11.35 -20.07 -14.72
N PHE A 12 11.44 -20.00 -13.39
CA PHE A 12 10.73 -18.99 -12.62
C PHE A 12 11.21 -17.59 -13.00
N CYS A 13 12.52 -17.36 -13.06
CA CYS A 13 13.09 -16.06 -13.42
C CYS A 13 12.64 -15.61 -14.82
N GLU A 14 12.74 -16.49 -15.82
CA GLU A 14 12.30 -16.18 -17.19
C GLU A 14 10.83 -15.73 -17.22
N ARG A 15 9.95 -16.50 -16.55
CA ARG A 15 8.52 -16.21 -16.53
C ARG A 15 8.18 -14.99 -15.67
N PHE A 16 8.92 -14.76 -14.58
CA PHE A 16 8.76 -13.60 -13.72
C PHE A 16 8.95 -12.31 -14.51
N PHE A 17 10.05 -12.16 -15.23
CA PHE A 17 10.32 -10.96 -16.02
C PHE A 17 9.32 -10.80 -17.16
N LYS A 18 8.95 -11.89 -17.84
CA LYS A 18 7.88 -11.87 -18.84
C LYS A 18 6.54 -11.38 -18.26
N THR A 19 6.19 -11.79 -17.05
CA THR A 19 4.97 -11.30 -16.38
C THR A 19 5.06 -9.81 -16.03
N LEU A 20 6.24 -9.29 -15.67
CA LEU A 20 6.42 -7.86 -15.45
C LEU A 20 6.28 -7.05 -16.74
N GLU A 21 6.83 -7.54 -17.85
CA GLU A 21 6.68 -6.92 -19.18
C GLU A 21 5.21 -6.86 -19.60
N GLN A 22 4.45 -7.95 -19.39
CA GLN A 22 3.00 -7.99 -19.64
C GLN A 22 2.21 -6.99 -18.79
N LYS A 23 2.77 -6.56 -17.65
CA LYS A 23 2.23 -5.51 -16.79
C LYS A 23 2.74 -4.11 -17.11
N ASN A 24 3.43 -3.94 -18.25
CA ASN A 24 4.08 -2.70 -18.67
C ASN A 24 5.19 -2.21 -17.72
N ILE A 25 5.81 -3.11 -16.95
CA ILE A 25 7.02 -2.83 -16.15
C ILE A 25 8.20 -3.33 -16.98
N THR A 26 8.69 -2.46 -17.87
CA THR A 26 9.72 -2.80 -18.87
C THR A 26 11.09 -2.24 -18.54
N ASP A 27 11.20 -1.30 -17.61
CA ASP A 27 12.49 -0.72 -17.24
C ASP A 27 13.28 -1.67 -16.32
N SER A 28 14.56 -1.88 -16.64
CA SER A 28 15.40 -2.87 -15.97
C SER A 28 15.57 -2.61 -14.47
N LEU A 29 15.59 -1.34 -14.06
CA LEU A 29 15.74 -0.97 -12.65
C LEU A 29 14.51 -1.37 -11.83
N SER A 30 13.30 -1.08 -12.32
CA SER A 30 12.07 -1.49 -11.63
C SER A 30 11.87 -3.01 -11.67
N GLN A 31 12.24 -3.67 -12.76
CA GLN A 31 12.22 -5.13 -12.82
C GLN A 31 13.14 -5.75 -11.78
N TYR A 32 14.37 -5.25 -11.67
CA TYR A 32 15.33 -5.71 -10.66
C TYR A 32 14.84 -5.43 -9.24
N ASN A 33 14.36 -4.22 -8.94
CA ASN A 33 13.83 -3.88 -7.61
C ASN A 33 12.66 -4.78 -7.19
N ASN A 34 11.74 -5.09 -8.12
CA ASN A 34 10.65 -6.03 -7.86
C ASN A 34 11.15 -7.45 -7.63
N TYR A 35 12.16 -7.89 -8.39
CA TYR A 35 12.79 -9.18 -8.20
C TYR A 35 13.41 -9.28 -6.80
N GLN A 36 14.21 -8.30 -6.38
CA GLN A 36 14.82 -8.29 -5.05
C GLN A 36 13.75 -8.35 -3.94
N ALA A 37 12.70 -7.56 -4.08
CA ALA A 37 11.65 -7.48 -3.08
C ALA A 37 10.79 -8.76 -2.98
N LEU A 38 10.49 -9.42 -4.11
CA LEU A 38 9.66 -10.63 -4.12
C LEU A 38 10.46 -11.93 -3.94
N VAL A 39 11.70 -11.95 -4.40
CA VAL A 39 12.47 -13.18 -4.60
C VAL A 39 13.66 -13.29 -3.66
N ASP A 40 14.49 -12.24 -3.52
CA ASP A 40 15.74 -12.35 -2.76
C ASP A 40 15.50 -12.59 -1.26
N ASP A 41 14.50 -11.91 -0.68
CA ASP A 41 14.14 -12.05 0.74
C ASP A 41 13.42 -13.39 1.01
N LYS A 42 12.92 -14.08 -0.02
CA LYS A 42 12.25 -15.40 0.03
C LYS A 42 11.06 -15.54 0.99
N LYS A 43 10.68 -14.48 1.70
CA LYS A 43 9.57 -14.46 2.67
C LYS A 43 8.23 -14.84 2.05
N PHE A 44 7.98 -14.44 0.80
CA PHE A 44 6.74 -14.79 0.10
C PHE A 44 6.68 -16.27 -0.28
N PHE A 45 7.82 -16.89 -0.59
CA PHE A 45 7.90 -18.33 -0.81
C PHE A 45 7.73 -19.13 0.48
N GLN A 46 8.28 -18.63 1.59
CA GLN A 46 8.02 -19.21 2.90
C GLN A 46 6.54 -19.15 3.25
N LYS A 47 5.91 -17.97 3.12
CA LYS A 47 4.48 -17.81 3.36
C LYS A 47 3.66 -18.79 2.51
N LEU A 48 3.96 -18.90 1.21
CA LEU A 48 3.26 -19.82 0.33
C LEU A 48 3.48 -21.28 0.76
N ALA A 49 4.70 -21.65 1.12
CA ALA A 49 5.02 -22.99 1.61
C ALA A 49 4.29 -23.33 2.92
N GLU A 50 4.09 -22.35 3.81
CA GLU A 50 3.31 -22.49 5.03
C GLU A 50 1.80 -22.61 4.73
N ASP A 51 1.26 -21.71 3.89
CA ASP A 51 -0.16 -21.66 3.52
C ASP A 51 -0.62 -22.98 2.85
N VAL A 52 0.24 -23.60 2.03
CA VAL A 52 -0.05 -24.89 1.37
C VAL A 52 0.49 -26.10 2.12
N LYS A 53 1.05 -25.92 3.32
CA LYS A 53 1.64 -26.98 4.15
C LYS A 53 2.67 -27.84 3.40
N LEU A 54 3.49 -27.19 2.59
CA LEU A 54 4.46 -27.85 1.73
C LEU A 54 5.51 -28.62 2.53
N LEU A 55 5.96 -28.06 3.66
CA LEU A 55 6.95 -28.73 4.52
C LEU A 55 6.37 -29.98 5.19
N ASP A 56 5.10 -29.94 5.61
CA ASP A 56 4.38 -31.09 6.16
C ASP A 56 4.24 -32.18 5.09
N PHE A 57 3.90 -31.82 3.85
CA PHE A 57 3.80 -32.75 2.73
C PHE A 57 5.10 -33.52 2.49
N PHE A 58 6.26 -32.87 2.67
CA PHE A 58 7.57 -33.50 2.55
C PHE A 58 8.12 -34.08 3.87
N ASN A 59 7.33 -34.08 4.96
CA ASN A 59 7.73 -34.52 6.30
C ASN A 59 9.02 -33.83 6.80
N ILE A 60 9.23 -32.56 6.46
CA ILE A 60 10.41 -31.81 6.87
C ILE A 60 10.13 -31.17 8.22
N SER A 61 10.74 -31.70 9.28
CA SER A 61 10.70 -31.13 10.63
C SER A 61 11.93 -30.26 10.87
N GLY A 62 11.72 -28.96 11.12
CA GLY A 62 12.79 -28.02 11.39
C GLY A 62 12.28 -26.77 12.07
N ASN A 63 12.83 -26.44 13.25
CA ASN A 63 12.44 -25.26 14.05
C ASN A 63 13.23 -24.00 13.69
N ASN A 64 14.04 -24.01 12.62
CA ASN A 64 14.83 -22.85 12.22
C ASN A 64 14.13 -22.08 11.08
N PRO A 65 13.61 -20.87 11.34
CA PRO A 65 12.87 -20.08 10.35
C PRO A 65 13.68 -19.82 9.08
N ASN A 66 14.96 -19.42 9.22
CA ASN A 66 15.82 -19.09 8.07
C ASN A 66 16.12 -20.32 7.20
N HIS A 67 16.22 -21.50 7.82
CA HIS A 67 16.39 -22.75 7.08
C HIS A 67 15.12 -23.10 6.29
N ASN A 68 13.95 -22.90 6.92
CA ASN A 68 12.64 -23.17 6.32
C ASN A 68 12.36 -22.22 5.15
N THR A 69 12.76 -20.95 5.22
CA THR A 69 12.63 -19.99 4.10
C THR A 69 13.39 -20.47 2.86
N LYS A 70 14.65 -20.88 3.04
CA LYS A 70 15.49 -21.36 1.92
C LYS A 70 14.95 -22.67 1.34
N LEU A 71 14.53 -23.60 2.20
CA LEU A 71 13.94 -24.88 1.79
C LEU A 71 12.61 -24.69 1.06
N GLY A 72 11.73 -23.81 1.55
CA GLY A 72 10.45 -23.51 0.91
C GLY A 72 10.63 -23.02 -0.53
N TYR A 73 11.58 -22.10 -0.75
CA TYR A 73 11.95 -21.66 -2.10
C TYR A 73 12.50 -22.80 -2.96
N GLN A 74 13.40 -23.62 -2.41
CA GLN A 74 13.99 -24.74 -3.16
C GLN A 74 12.94 -25.77 -3.59
N LEU A 75 12.03 -26.15 -2.68
CA LEU A 75 10.94 -27.07 -2.96
C LEU A 75 9.99 -26.51 -4.01
N TYR A 76 9.63 -25.23 -3.88
CA TYR A 76 8.81 -24.54 -4.86
C TYR A 76 9.42 -24.62 -6.27
N CYS A 77 10.72 -24.34 -6.43
CA CYS A 77 11.40 -24.46 -7.72
C CYS A 77 11.45 -25.91 -8.23
N VAL A 78 11.67 -26.90 -7.35
CA VAL A 78 11.66 -28.32 -7.73
C VAL A 78 10.28 -28.73 -8.27
N ILE A 79 9.19 -28.31 -7.61
CA ILE A 79 7.82 -28.60 -8.04
C ILE A 79 7.53 -27.92 -9.37
N LEU A 80 7.94 -26.66 -9.53
CA LEU A 80 7.79 -25.93 -10.79
C LEU A 80 8.50 -26.65 -11.95
N PHE A 81 9.69 -27.18 -11.71
CA PHE A 81 10.40 -27.97 -12.72
C PHE A 81 9.71 -29.31 -13.02
N ASP A 82 9.18 -29.99 -12.00
CA ASP A 82 8.39 -31.22 -12.20
C ASP A 82 7.13 -30.96 -13.02
N ALA A 83 6.40 -29.88 -12.72
CA ALA A 83 5.24 -29.43 -13.50
C ALA A 83 5.60 -29.20 -14.98
N LYS A 84 6.76 -28.58 -15.25
CA LYS A 84 7.30 -28.45 -16.62
C LYS A 84 7.53 -29.80 -17.29
N ASN A 85 8.15 -30.76 -16.62
CA ASN A 85 8.41 -32.08 -17.21
C ASN A 85 7.13 -32.87 -17.49
N ARG A 86 6.07 -32.61 -16.72
CA ARG A 86 4.73 -33.19 -16.93
C ARG A 86 3.88 -32.43 -17.95
N ASN A 87 4.39 -31.32 -18.50
CA ASN A 87 3.65 -30.39 -19.37
C ASN A 87 2.36 -29.84 -18.72
N ASP A 88 2.34 -29.68 -17.39
CA ASP A 88 1.20 -29.10 -16.68
C ASP A 88 1.24 -27.57 -16.76
N THR A 89 0.81 -27.05 -17.90
CA THR A 89 0.83 -25.60 -18.18
C THR A 89 0.02 -24.80 -17.17
N ASN A 90 -1.09 -25.34 -16.66
CA ASN A 90 -1.93 -24.66 -15.68
C ASN A 90 -1.20 -24.47 -14.35
N LEU A 91 -0.55 -25.52 -13.86
CA LEU A 91 0.24 -25.44 -12.64
C LEU A 91 1.43 -24.50 -12.81
N ILE A 92 2.11 -24.55 -13.96
CA ILE A 92 3.23 -23.63 -14.26
C ILE A 92 2.72 -22.18 -14.23
N ASP A 93 1.61 -21.86 -14.90
CA ASP A 93 1.07 -20.50 -14.95
C ASP A 93 0.59 -20.02 -13.56
N ALA A 94 -0.05 -20.90 -12.78
CA ALA A 94 -0.46 -20.60 -11.42
C ALA A 94 0.75 -20.34 -10.51
N MET A 95 1.78 -21.17 -10.62
CA MET A 95 3.00 -20.99 -9.85
C MET A 95 3.74 -19.73 -10.29
N THR A 96 3.90 -19.42 -11.57
CA THR A 96 4.68 -18.24 -12.00
C THR A 96 3.84 -16.97 -12.02
N THR A 97 2.90 -16.87 -12.95
CA THR A 97 2.12 -15.66 -13.20
C THR A 97 1.17 -15.40 -12.04
N GLY A 98 0.58 -16.45 -11.47
CA GLY A 98 -0.26 -16.37 -10.28
C GLY A 98 0.49 -15.84 -9.06
N PHE A 99 1.72 -16.32 -8.81
CA PHE A 99 2.57 -15.80 -7.73
C PHE A 99 2.82 -14.30 -7.88
N VAL A 100 3.27 -13.85 -9.06
CA VAL A 100 3.54 -12.43 -9.31
C VAL A 100 2.25 -11.61 -9.13
N ASN A 101 1.13 -12.07 -9.70
CA ASN A 101 -0.15 -11.37 -9.56
C ASN A 101 -0.63 -11.26 -8.12
N HIS A 102 -0.34 -12.26 -7.30
CA HIS A 102 -0.73 -12.28 -5.89
C HIS A 102 0.14 -11.35 -5.04
N PHE A 103 1.46 -11.41 -5.20
CA PHE A 103 2.40 -10.71 -4.30
C PHE A 103 2.87 -9.35 -4.78
N LEU A 104 2.96 -9.10 -6.10
CA LEU A 104 3.39 -7.80 -6.63
C LEU A 104 2.56 -6.62 -6.09
N PRO A 105 1.21 -6.69 -5.98
CA PRO A 105 0.42 -5.60 -5.39
C PRO A 105 0.75 -5.30 -3.93
N THR A 106 1.34 -6.26 -3.19
CA THR A 106 1.72 -6.05 -1.78
C THR A 106 2.95 -5.15 -1.62
N LEU A 107 3.80 -5.08 -2.66
CA LEU A 107 4.97 -4.18 -2.69
C LEU A 107 4.59 -2.72 -2.93
N TYR A 108 3.45 -2.51 -3.57
CA TYR A 108 2.90 -1.19 -3.84
C TYR A 108 1.71 -1.01 -2.91
N PRO A 109 1.93 -0.65 -1.62
CA PRO A 109 0.83 -0.42 -0.70
C PRO A 109 -0.14 0.51 -1.40
N GLN A 110 -1.36 0.03 -1.64
CA GLN A 110 -2.37 0.81 -2.35
C GLN A 110 -2.40 2.15 -1.66
N LYS A 111 -2.02 3.22 -2.38
CA LYS A 111 -2.23 4.59 -1.89
C LYS A 111 -3.67 4.57 -1.38
N PRO A 112 -3.91 4.85 -0.08
CA PRO A 112 -5.26 4.84 0.45
C PRO A 112 -6.09 5.65 -0.53
N LYS A 113 -7.17 5.04 -1.05
CA LYS A 113 -7.99 5.68 -2.08
C LYS A 113 -8.19 7.12 -1.64
N ASN A 114 -7.94 8.09 -2.52
CA ASN A 114 -8.08 9.52 -2.23
C ASN A 114 -9.47 9.90 -1.65
N SER A 115 -10.41 8.95 -1.56
CA SER A 115 -11.73 9.02 -0.94
C SER A 115 -11.82 8.59 0.53
N ASP A 116 -10.78 8.04 1.17
CA ASP A 116 -10.84 7.68 2.60
C ASP A 116 -10.67 8.94 3.49
N VAL A 117 -11.74 9.28 4.20
CA VAL A 117 -11.77 10.48 5.04
C VAL A 117 -10.83 10.38 6.25
N ALA A 118 -10.64 9.19 6.82
CA ALA A 118 -9.73 9.03 7.96
C ALA A 118 -8.28 9.35 7.55
N PHE A 119 -7.87 8.84 6.38
CA PHE A 119 -6.60 9.16 5.78
C PHE A 119 -6.48 10.65 5.45
N LEU A 120 -7.45 11.24 4.75
CA LEU A 120 -7.45 12.66 4.38
C LEU A 120 -7.36 13.58 5.62
N LYS A 121 -8.08 13.26 6.69
CA LYS A 121 -8.01 14.01 7.95
C LYS A 121 -6.61 13.94 8.58
N LYS A 122 -5.97 12.77 8.54
CA LYS A 122 -4.59 12.59 9.02
C LYS A 122 -3.60 13.37 8.17
N GLU A 123 -3.73 13.32 6.84
CA GLU A 123 -2.87 14.07 5.91
C GLU A 123 -2.99 15.59 6.13
N LEU A 124 -4.22 16.12 6.23
CA LEU A 124 -4.47 17.53 6.53
C LEU A 124 -3.85 17.95 7.89
N THR A 125 -4.05 17.14 8.92
CA THR A 125 -3.50 17.43 10.26
C THR A 125 -1.97 17.47 10.23
N LEU A 126 -1.32 16.55 9.50
CA LEU A 126 0.12 16.54 9.34
C LEU A 126 0.64 17.75 8.57
N ALA A 127 -0.04 18.14 7.48
CA ALA A 127 0.34 19.32 6.69
C ALA A 127 0.32 20.60 7.53
N LEU A 128 -0.77 20.82 8.29
CA LEU A 128 -0.89 22.00 9.14
C LEU A 128 0.09 21.96 10.34
N ARG A 129 0.35 20.77 10.91
CA ARG A 129 1.31 20.61 12.00
C ARG A 129 2.74 20.92 11.53
N ARG A 130 3.09 20.57 10.29
CA ARG A 130 4.38 20.93 9.69
C ARG A 130 4.49 22.44 9.47
N LYS A 131 3.39 23.11 9.10
CA LYS A 131 3.39 24.56 8.85
C LYS A 131 3.56 25.39 10.13
N TRP A 132 2.90 25.01 11.22
CA TRP A 132 2.89 25.83 12.45
C TRP A 132 3.61 25.22 13.64
N HIS A 133 4.04 23.95 13.57
CA HIS A 133 4.66 23.22 14.67
C HIS A 133 3.81 23.12 15.95
N LEU A 134 2.48 23.27 15.83
CA LEU A 134 1.53 23.21 16.94
C LEU A 134 0.72 21.91 16.93
N LYS A 135 0.18 21.54 18.10
CA LYS A 135 -0.78 20.43 18.22
C LYS A 135 -2.13 20.88 17.69
N ILE A 136 -2.59 20.23 16.62
CA ILE A 136 -3.78 20.63 15.86
C ILE A 136 -4.84 19.54 15.93
N SER A 137 -6.10 19.97 16.03
CA SER A 137 -7.29 19.13 15.87
C SER A 137 -8.18 19.70 14.77
N ILE A 138 -8.69 18.83 13.90
CA ILE A 138 -9.68 19.17 12.88
C ILE A 138 -11.06 18.71 13.34
N LYS A 139 -11.99 19.67 13.47
CA LYS A 139 -13.41 19.41 13.69
C LYS A 139 -14.20 19.63 12.41
N GLU A 140 -15.26 18.85 12.27
CA GLU A 140 -16.15 18.88 11.11
C GLU A 140 -17.49 19.44 11.55
N SER A 141 -18.14 20.22 10.69
CA SER A 141 -19.50 20.70 10.87
C SER A 141 -20.27 20.49 9.57
N PHE A 142 -21.54 20.10 9.66
CA PHE A 142 -22.36 19.92 8.46
C PHE A 142 -23.84 20.20 8.72
N THR A 143 -24.53 20.64 7.67
CA THR A 143 -25.99 20.79 7.62
C THR A 143 -26.52 20.20 6.31
N THR A 144 -27.72 19.61 6.33
CA THR A 144 -28.28 18.83 5.21
C THR A 144 -29.71 19.21 4.83
N GLU A 145 -30.12 20.47 5.03
CA GLU A 145 -31.51 20.91 4.80
C GLU A 145 -31.92 20.82 3.32
N LYS A 146 -31.36 21.67 2.45
CA LYS A 146 -31.65 21.68 1.00
C LYS A 146 -30.45 21.20 0.17
N GLN A 147 -29.25 21.46 0.67
CA GLN A 147 -27.98 20.99 0.14
C GLN A 147 -27.07 20.63 1.31
N ALA A 148 -26.15 19.71 1.11
CA ALA A 148 -25.17 19.36 2.12
C ALA A 148 -24.08 20.44 2.18
N LYS A 149 -24.11 21.28 3.21
CA LYS A 149 -23.01 22.20 3.53
C LYS A 149 -22.08 21.51 4.52
N PHE A 150 -20.80 21.47 4.19
CA PHE A 150 -19.75 20.87 5.01
C PHE A 150 -18.63 21.88 5.26
N SER A 151 -18.17 21.97 6.49
CA SER A 151 -17.16 22.94 6.92
C SER A 151 -16.10 22.26 7.78
N LEU A 152 -14.84 22.64 7.57
CA LEU A 152 -13.69 22.18 8.35
C LEU A 152 -13.18 23.29 9.25
N PHE A 153 -13.10 23.01 10.55
CA PHE A 153 -12.62 23.94 11.56
C PHE A 153 -11.32 23.45 12.18
N LEU A 154 -10.34 24.33 12.14
CA LEU A 154 -9.08 24.19 12.85
C LEU A 154 -9.26 24.54 14.33
N HIS A 155 -8.76 23.67 15.20
CA HIS A 155 -8.68 23.90 16.64
C HIS A 155 -7.24 23.73 17.10
N ILE A 156 -6.72 24.76 17.78
CA ILE A 156 -5.41 24.77 18.43
C ILE A 156 -5.63 25.23 19.86
N GLN A 157 -4.99 24.57 20.83
CA GLN A 157 -5.10 24.95 22.24
C GLN A 157 -4.58 26.37 22.45
N GLY A 158 -5.39 27.22 23.11
CA GLY A 158 -5.05 28.64 23.33
C GLY A 158 -5.39 29.56 22.17
N TYR A 159 -6.03 29.06 21.10
CA TYR A 159 -6.42 29.83 19.92
C TYR A 159 -7.92 29.74 19.66
N GLN A 160 -8.45 30.74 18.94
CA GLN A 160 -9.84 30.71 18.48
C GLN A 160 -10.01 29.65 17.38
N PRO A 161 -11.12 28.88 17.39
CA PRO A 161 -11.46 28.01 16.27
C PRO A 161 -11.53 28.80 14.96
N THR A 162 -10.83 28.33 13.93
CA THR A 162 -10.76 29.03 12.65
C THR A 162 -11.33 28.15 11.55
N LEU A 163 -12.21 28.72 10.72
CA LEU A 163 -12.74 28.04 9.54
C LEU A 163 -11.62 27.90 8.50
N LEU A 164 -11.29 26.67 8.11
CA LEU A 164 -10.31 26.40 7.06
C LEU A 164 -10.94 26.54 5.68
N ILE A 165 -12.08 25.87 5.49
CA ILE A 165 -12.82 25.85 4.23
C ILE A 165 -14.25 25.38 4.47
N SER A 166 -15.17 25.83 3.63
CA SER A 166 -16.56 25.38 3.60
C SER A 166 -16.99 25.12 2.18
N ARG A 167 -17.73 24.04 1.95
CA ARG A 167 -18.26 23.68 0.63
C ARG A 167 -19.71 23.23 0.74
N THR A 168 -20.48 23.53 -0.29
CA THR A 168 -21.87 23.08 -0.42
C THR A 168 -21.96 22.14 -1.62
N GLY A 169 -22.74 21.07 -1.51
CA GLY A 169 -22.97 20.14 -2.61
C GLY A 169 -24.23 19.30 -2.43
N ALA A 170 -24.55 18.49 -3.43
CA ALA A 170 -25.78 17.71 -3.45
C ALA A 170 -25.83 16.59 -2.39
N ARG A 171 -24.68 16.03 -1.98
CA ARG A 171 -24.60 14.90 -1.03
C ARG A 171 -23.44 15.09 -0.06
N LEU A 172 -23.64 14.76 1.22
CA LEU A 172 -22.65 15.00 2.28
C LEU A 172 -21.31 14.28 2.06
N LYS A 173 -21.32 12.98 1.75
CA LYS A 173 -20.10 12.18 1.59
C LYS A 173 -19.15 12.71 0.51
N PRO A 174 -19.58 12.95 -0.75
CA PRO A 174 -18.70 13.53 -1.75
C PRO A 174 -18.30 14.97 -1.42
N THR A 175 -19.20 15.80 -0.88
CA THR A 175 -18.84 17.17 -0.44
C THR A 175 -17.73 17.13 0.61
N ARG A 176 -17.82 16.24 1.60
CA ARG A 176 -16.80 16.03 2.64
C ARG A 176 -15.44 15.65 2.06
N ILE A 177 -15.40 14.62 1.20
CA ILE A 177 -14.15 14.16 0.55
C ILE A 177 -13.52 15.30 -0.26
N ASN A 178 -14.32 15.95 -1.11
CA ASN A 178 -13.84 17.02 -1.98
C ASN A 178 -13.34 18.22 -1.17
N THR A 179 -13.96 18.53 -0.03
CA THR A 179 -13.52 19.62 0.86
C THR A 179 -12.14 19.34 1.45
N TYR A 180 -11.89 18.11 1.90
CA TYR A 180 -10.57 17.70 2.39
C TYR A 180 -9.50 17.74 1.30
N GLN A 181 -9.79 17.19 0.13
CA GLN A 181 -8.85 17.16 -0.99
C GLN A 181 -8.46 18.58 -1.43
N GLU A 182 -9.44 19.50 -1.48
CA GLU A 182 -9.22 20.89 -1.85
C GLU A 182 -8.28 21.61 -0.89
N ILE A 183 -8.54 21.56 0.42
CA ILE A 183 -7.66 22.24 1.38
C ILE A 183 -6.26 21.63 1.41
N ILE A 184 -6.13 20.31 1.23
CA ILE A 184 -4.81 19.66 1.12
C ILE A 184 -4.08 20.13 -0.15
N ALA A 185 -4.78 20.26 -1.28
CA ALA A 185 -4.19 20.76 -2.52
C ALA A 185 -3.78 22.24 -2.39
N LEU A 186 -4.61 23.07 -1.74
CA LEU A 186 -4.27 24.46 -1.44
C LEU A 186 -3.02 24.55 -0.56
N LEU A 187 -2.92 23.76 0.51
CA LEU A 187 -1.73 23.74 1.38
C LEU A 187 -0.45 23.26 0.69
N LYS A 188 -0.55 22.54 -0.43
CA LYS A 188 0.60 22.14 -1.27
C LYS A 188 1.02 23.24 -2.24
N ASN A 189 0.17 24.23 -2.48
CA ASN A 189 0.49 25.39 -3.30
C ASN A 189 1.38 26.37 -2.50
N PRO A 190 2.60 26.69 -2.95
CA PRO A 190 3.49 27.63 -2.26
C PRO A 190 2.89 29.02 -2.05
N ASN A 191 1.97 29.43 -2.93
CA ASN A 191 1.35 30.75 -2.90
C ASN A 191 0.12 30.81 -1.97
N PHE A 192 -0.29 29.69 -1.37
CA PHE A 192 -1.41 29.65 -0.45
C PHE A 192 -0.94 29.90 0.99
N GLU A 193 -1.16 31.12 1.44
CA GLU A 193 -0.93 31.51 2.83
C GLU A 193 -2.20 31.29 3.66
N ILE A 194 -2.00 30.75 4.86
CA ILE A 194 -3.05 30.60 5.85
C ILE A 194 -2.47 31.06 7.16
N ASP A 195 -3.06 32.13 7.68
CA ASP A 195 -2.57 32.78 8.89
C ASP A 195 -2.75 31.88 10.09
N LEU A 196 -1.82 32.02 11.04
CA LEU A 196 -2.01 31.42 12.35
C LEU A 196 -3.27 32.02 12.99
N PRO A 197 -4.18 31.21 13.54
CA PRO A 197 -5.36 31.70 14.25
C PRO A 197 -5.02 32.76 15.30
N LYS A 198 -5.99 33.61 15.63
CA LYS A 198 -5.85 34.56 16.74
C LYS A 198 -5.81 33.80 18.07
N LYS A 199 -4.92 34.19 18.98
CA LYS A 199 -4.93 33.67 20.35
C LYS A 199 -6.29 33.93 20.97
N SER A 200 -6.84 32.91 21.64
CA SER A 200 -8.06 33.09 22.39
C SER A 200 -7.75 34.02 23.56
N LEU A 201 -8.50 35.11 23.68
CA LEU A 201 -8.51 35.90 24.89
C LEU A 201 -9.18 35.05 25.98
N ALA A 202 -8.40 34.19 26.65
CA ALA A 202 -8.86 33.64 27.91
C ALA A 202 -8.99 34.82 28.87
N LYS A 203 -10.19 35.03 29.42
CA LYS A 203 -10.37 35.89 30.59
C LYS A 203 -9.38 35.44 31.66
N ALA A 204 -8.55 36.38 32.12
CA ALA A 204 -7.73 36.22 33.31
C ALA A 204 -8.58 35.82 34.51
#